data_AF-A0A935MRI4-F1
#
_entry.id   AF-A0A935MRI4-F1
#
_cell.length_a   1.000
_cell.length_b   1.000
_cell.length_c   1.000
_cell.angle_alpha   90.00
_cell.angle_beta   90.00
_cell.angle_gamma   90.00
#
_symmetry.space_group_name_H-M   'P 1'
#
loop_
_entity.id
_entity.type
_entity.pdbx_description
1 polymer ?
#
loop_
_entity_poly.entity_id
_entity_poly.type
_entity_poly.pdbx_seq_one_letter_code
_entity_poly.pdbx_strand_id
1 'polypeptide(L)'
;MLEQIKKFPEKALQILRSDKRDDARGSLKNVEQELRKEWNDSLSFVSTASCLDPEQNESVQTVIENLTECHTTIRRLYNANEPVAPQAAATVIATQLSNTQKLIRAGAIGDRAKNIANKTGNLLFAASQEIQSTFGVKGHANKPEAVSPSPVQSVERKAQGPVMELPSAMMFGLRQSLFPAERMIVGAGRRSAGRVAVEALFDVTGIASPGGVKADPGLLGQALIAMSQSGTYFALWIHSHPGSGPGATHPSTIDLRQHADWLKNYSTDLVSAIMVADRYLRFWGTALDTGTIAVSITGDGVVSVSAREHIYKLEV
;
A
#
# COMPACT_ATOMS: atom_id res chain seq x y z
N MET A 1 59.29 0.23 -15.19
CA MET A 1 57.95 0.87 -15.08
C MET A 1 56.93 -0.20 -14.70
N LEU A 2 57.24 -0.92 -13.63
CA LEU A 2 56.61 -2.12 -13.08
C LEU A 2 56.98 -2.06 -11.61
N GLU A 3 56.00 -1.77 -10.73
CA GLU A 3 56.03 -1.82 -9.25
C GLU A 3 55.02 -0.78 -8.68
N GLN A 4 53.72 -0.99 -8.90
CA GLN A 4 52.65 -0.38 -8.06
C GLN A 4 51.41 -1.29 -7.97
N ILE A 5 51.61 -2.62 -7.91
CA ILE A 5 50.56 -3.57 -7.53
C ILE A 5 51.01 -4.22 -6.23
N LYS A 6 50.71 -3.58 -5.08
CA LYS A 6 50.75 -4.19 -3.74
C LYS A 6 50.23 -3.19 -2.70
N LYS A 7 48.91 -3.24 -2.46
CA LYS A 7 48.20 -3.01 -1.18
C LYS A 7 46.73 -2.70 -1.48
N PHE A 8 45.99 -3.71 -1.91
CA PHE A 8 44.57 -3.76 -1.58
C PHE A 8 44.44 -4.60 -0.31
N PRO A 9 43.84 -4.08 0.77
CA PRO A 9 43.68 -4.83 2.00
C PRO A 9 42.68 -5.97 1.77
N GLU A 10 43.01 -7.17 2.26
CA GLU A 10 42.16 -8.37 2.24
C GLU A 10 40.76 -8.15 2.87
N LYS A 11 40.52 -7.02 3.53
CA LYS A 11 39.20 -6.56 3.97
C LYS A 11 38.25 -6.17 2.82
N ALA A 12 38.73 -5.87 1.62
CA ALA A 12 37.87 -5.60 0.46
C ALA A 12 37.31 -6.90 -0.16
N LEU A 13 37.91 -8.06 0.11
CA LEU A 13 37.43 -9.37 -0.35
C LEU A 13 36.44 -10.03 0.63
N GLN A 14 36.31 -9.52 1.87
CA GLN A 14 35.25 -9.95 2.79
C GLN A 14 33.89 -9.27 2.55
N ILE A 15 33.84 -8.23 1.72
CA ILE A 15 32.60 -7.60 1.25
C ILE A 15 32.06 -8.30 -0.02
N LEU A 16 32.62 -9.47 -0.36
CA LEU A 16 32.13 -10.39 -1.39
C LEU A 16 31.57 -11.71 -0.82
N ARG A 17 31.12 -11.74 0.44
CA ARG A 17 30.22 -12.79 0.94
C ARG A 17 28.79 -12.28 0.99
N SER A 18 28.17 -12.33 -0.18
CA SER A 18 26.74 -12.11 -0.44
C SER A 18 25.85 -13.27 0.03
N ASP A 19 26.13 -13.87 1.19
CA ASP A 19 25.25 -14.88 1.82
C ASP A 19 24.05 -14.25 2.56
N LYS A 20 23.98 -12.91 2.63
CA LYS A 20 22.88 -12.18 3.29
C LYS A 20 21.70 -11.82 2.39
N ARG A 21 21.73 -12.16 1.09
CA ARG A 21 20.63 -11.80 0.18
C ARG A 21 19.37 -12.64 0.38
N ASP A 22 19.46 -13.78 1.07
CA ASP A 22 18.35 -14.75 1.18
C ASP A 22 17.98 -15.09 2.63
N ASP A 23 18.17 -14.17 3.58
CA ASP A 23 17.76 -14.36 4.98
C ASP A 23 16.72 -13.32 5.41
N ALA A 24 15.45 -13.74 5.45
CA ALA A 24 14.32 -12.88 5.81
C ALA A 24 14.17 -12.61 7.31
N ARG A 25 15.07 -13.13 8.17
CA ARG A 25 14.98 -12.95 9.63
C ARG A 25 14.95 -11.49 10.08
N GLY A 26 15.60 -10.58 9.33
CA GLY A 26 15.56 -9.14 9.61
C GLY A 26 14.15 -8.56 9.53
N SER A 27 13.47 -8.75 8.40
CA SER A 27 12.07 -8.32 8.22
C SER A 27 11.13 -9.02 9.19
N LEU A 28 11.29 -10.32 9.40
CA LEU A 28 10.46 -11.07 10.36
C LEU A 28 10.58 -10.57 11.80
N LYS A 29 11.76 -10.09 12.21
CA LYS A 29 11.97 -9.53 13.55
C LYS A 29 11.19 -8.22 13.74
N ASN A 30 11.17 -7.34 12.74
CA ASN A 30 10.40 -6.10 12.81
C ASN A 30 8.90 -6.38 12.93
N VAL A 31 8.42 -7.36 12.16
CA VAL A 31 7.02 -7.78 12.18
C VAL A 31 6.64 -8.39 13.53
N GLU A 32 7.51 -9.21 14.13
CA GLU A 32 7.27 -9.73 15.47
C GLU A 32 7.17 -8.63 16.53
N GLN A 33 8.01 -7.59 16.45
CA GLN A 33 7.97 -6.49 17.41
C GLN A 33 6.62 -5.76 17.38
N GLU A 34 6.09 -5.48 16.19
CA GLU A 34 4.78 -4.84 16.03
C GLU A 34 3.63 -5.77 16.46
N LEU A 35 3.69 -7.06 16.11
CA LEU A 35 2.70 -8.05 16.57
C LEU A 35 2.72 -8.21 18.09
N ARG A 36 3.90 -8.20 18.71
CA ARG A 36 4.06 -8.27 20.16
C ARG A 36 3.49 -7.05 20.85
N LYS A 37 3.67 -5.86 20.26
CA LYS A 37 3.09 -4.62 20.76
C LYS A 37 1.56 -4.69 20.74
N GLU A 38 0.96 -5.04 19.59
CA GLU A 38 -0.49 -5.18 19.49
C GLU A 38 -1.03 -6.29 20.41
N TRP A 39 -0.27 -7.38 20.59
CA TRP A 39 -0.61 -8.46 21.52
C TRP A 39 -0.64 -7.98 22.98
N ASN A 40 0.38 -7.24 23.42
CA ASN A 40 0.40 -6.65 24.77
C ASN A 40 -0.75 -5.65 24.97
N ASP A 41 -1.00 -4.80 23.96
CA ASP A 41 -2.08 -3.82 24.00
C ASP A 41 -3.45 -4.52 24.09
N SER A 42 -3.65 -5.60 23.33
CA SER A 42 -4.88 -6.40 23.34
C SER A 42 -5.08 -7.15 24.66
N LEU A 43 -4.01 -7.70 25.26
CA LEU A 43 -4.08 -8.41 26.54
C LEU A 43 -4.32 -7.48 27.74
N SER A 44 -3.60 -6.35 27.80
CA SER A 44 -3.80 -5.35 28.86
C SER A 44 -5.25 -4.83 28.86
N PHE A 45 -5.83 -4.76 27.67
CA PHE A 45 -7.22 -4.42 27.52
C PHE A 45 -8.16 -5.51 28.08
N VAL A 46 -7.95 -6.80 27.74
CA VAL A 46 -8.79 -7.89 28.29
C VAL A 46 -8.69 -7.97 29.81
N SER A 47 -7.51 -7.73 30.38
CA SER A 47 -7.35 -7.72 31.84
C SER A 47 -8.07 -6.57 32.55
N THR A 48 -8.48 -5.52 31.82
CA THR A 48 -9.16 -4.34 32.38
C THR A 48 -10.65 -4.28 32.04
N ALA A 49 -11.14 -5.16 31.17
CA ALA A 49 -12.53 -5.15 30.68
C ALA A 49 -13.39 -6.19 31.39
N SER A 50 -13.95 -5.84 32.56
CA SER A 50 -14.79 -6.75 33.35
C SER A 50 -16.28 -6.78 32.93
N CYS A 51 -16.65 -6.37 31.71
CA CYS A 51 -18.05 -6.08 31.38
C CYS A 51 -18.44 -6.23 29.90
N LEU A 52 -17.83 -7.15 29.17
CA LEU A 52 -18.33 -7.52 27.84
C LEU A 52 -19.40 -8.62 27.92
N ASP A 53 -20.36 -8.58 26.99
CA ASP A 53 -21.32 -9.64 26.73
C ASP A 53 -20.59 -10.95 26.37
N PRO A 54 -21.04 -12.13 26.83
CA PRO A 54 -20.49 -13.45 26.46
C PRO A 54 -20.14 -13.62 24.98
N GLU A 55 -20.99 -13.20 24.04
CA GLU A 55 -20.73 -13.36 22.60
C GLU A 55 -19.57 -12.47 22.11
N GLN A 56 -19.45 -11.27 22.68
CA GLN A 56 -18.32 -10.37 22.40
C GLN A 56 -17.02 -10.89 23.01
N ASN A 57 -17.09 -11.53 24.19
CA ASN A 57 -15.93 -12.15 24.81
C ASN A 57 -15.39 -13.31 23.96
N GLU A 58 -16.24 -14.18 23.45
CA GLU A 58 -15.82 -15.31 22.60
C GLU A 58 -15.19 -14.83 21.28
N SER A 59 -15.79 -13.82 20.65
CA SER A 59 -15.26 -13.14 19.47
C SER A 59 -13.88 -12.51 19.73
N VAL A 60 -13.72 -11.80 20.85
CA VAL A 60 -12.46 -11.16 21.24
C VAL A 60 -11.39 -12.18 21.59
N GLN A 61 -11.75 -13.26 22.27
CA GLN A 61 -10.84 -14.35 22.59
C GLN A 61 -10.31 -15.02 21.33
N THR A 62 -11.19 -15.33 20.37
CA THR A 62 -10.83 -15.97 19.09
C THR A 62 -9.80 -15.14 18.31
N VAL A 63 -9.98 -13.81 18.23
CA VAL A 63 -9.03 -12.96 17.50
C VAL A 63 -7.70 -12.77 18.27
N ILE A 64 -7.71 -12.81 19.59
CA ILE A 64 -6.49 -12.78 20.41
C ILE A 64 -5.71 -14.09 20.30
N GLU A 65 -6.40 -15.24 20.21
CA GLU A 65 -5.78 -16.54 19.96
C GLU A 65 -5.09 -16.53 18.58
N ASN A 66 -5.76 -16.02 17.54
CA ASN A 66 -5.15 -15.85 16.22
C ASN A 66 -3.95 -14.89 16.23
N LEU A 67 -4.04 -13.75 16.92
CA LEU A 67 -2.91 -12.83 17.08
C LEU A 67 -1.74 -13.50 17.82
N THR A 68 -2.04 -14.31 18.84
CA THR A 68 -1.05 -15.10 19.59
C THR A 68 -0.38 -16.13 18.68
N GLU A 69 -1.14 -16.84 17.83
CA GLU A 69 -0.62 -17.77 16.84
C GLU A 69 0.30 -17.05 15.84
N CYS A 70 -0.14 -15.91 15.30
CA CYS A 70 0.65 -15.10 14.38
C CYS A 70 2.00 -14.70 14.99
N HIS A 71 1.95 -14.09 16.19
CA HIS A 71 3.14 -13.67 16.93
C HIS A 71 4.08 -14.84 17.22
N THR A 72 3.57 -15.95 17.76
CA THR A 72 4.42 -17.10 18.14
C THR A 72 5.00 -17.83 16.93
N THR A 73 4.25 -17.94 15.84
CA THR A 73 4.71 -18.55 14.58
C THR A 73 5.83 -17.74 13.95
N ILE A 74 5.64 -16.42 13.81
CA ILE A 74 6.67 -15.53 13.27
C ILE A 74 7.89 -15.51 14.20
N ARG A 75 7.67 -15.52 15.52
CA ARG A 75 8.76 -15.59 16.50
C ARG A 75 9.60 -16.85 16.38
N ARG A 76 8.97 -18.02 16.22
CA ARG A 76 9.69 -19.28 16.00
C ARG A 76 10.48 -19.24 14.71
N LEU A 77 9.89 -18.69 13.65
CA LEU A 77 10.53 -18.62 12.35
C LEU A 77 11.80 -17.78 12.38
N TYR A 78 11.78 -16.57 12.97
CA TYR A 78 12.98 -15.73 12.97
C TYR A 78 14.04 -16.16 14.00
N ASN A 79 13.66 -16.89 15.05
CA ASN A 79 14.60 -17.46 16.03
C ASN A 79 15.18 -18.82 15.60
N ALA A 80 14.85 -19.31 14.40
CA ALA A 80 15.43 -20.53 13.87
C ALA A 80 16.97 -20.42 13.77
N ASN A 81 17.66 -21.51 14.10
CA ASN A 81 19.13 -21.59 14.01
C ASN A 81 19.61 -21.45 12.56
N GLU A 82 18.77 -21.86 11.60
CA GLU A 82 19.04 -21.78 10.17
C GLU A 82 18.51 -20.46 9.57
N PRO A 83 19.14 -19.93 8.50
CA PRO A 83 18.61 -18.79 7.74
C PRO A 83 17.19 -19.07 7.22
N VAL A 84 16.35 -18.03 7.19
CA VAL A 84 14.97 -18.19 6.71
C VAL A 84 14.88 -17.73 5.26
N ALA A 85 14.63 -18.67 4.36
CA ALA A 85 14.41 -18.37 2.95
C ALA A 85 13.23 -17.38 2.77
N PRO A 86 13.36 -16.32 1.95
CA PRO A 86 12.31 -15.31 1.77
C PRO A 86 10.97 -15.87 1.30
N GLN A 87 10.98 -16.90 0.45
CA GLN A 87 9.77 -17.59 0.02
C GLN A 87 9.07 -18.31 1.18
N ALA A 88 9.82 -18.95 2.08
CA ALA A 88 9.24 -19.61 3.24
C ALA A 88 8.62 -18.58 4.21
N ALA A 89 9.31 -17.46 4.43
CA ALA A 89 8.79 -16.35 5.21
C ALA A 89 7.50 -15.77 4.61
N ALA A 90 7.49 -15.51 3.30
CA ALA A 90 6.31 -15.02 2.59
C ALA A 90 5.13 -16.00 2.68
N THR A 91 5.36 -17.31 2.56
CA THR A 91 4.32 -18.34 2.68
C THR A 91 3.72 -18.40 4.09
N VAL A 92 4.56 -18.32 5.13
CA VAL A 92 4.07 -18.31 6.53
C VAL A 92 3.22 -17.08 6.80
N ILE A 93 3.70 -15.89 6.41
CA ILE A 93 2.93 -14.65 6.56
C ILE A 93 1.62 -14.69 5.77
N ALA A 94 1.64 -15.19 4.53
CA ALA A 94 0.43 -15.32 3.72
C ALA A 94 -0.58 -16.30 4.35
N THR A 95 -0.11 -17.38 4.97
CA THR A 95 -0.96 -18.35 5.68
C THR A 95 -1.63 -17.69 6.89
N GLN A 96 -0.86 -17.00 7.72
CA GLN A 96 -1.38 -16.29 8.91
C GLN A 96 -2.33 -15.14 8.52
N LEU A 97 -2.03 -14.44 7.43
CA LEU A 97 -2.91 -13.42 6.87
C LEU A 97 -4.23 -14.03 6.40
N SER A 98 -4.20 -15.18 5.72
CA SER A 98 -5.39 -15.91 5.28
C SER A 98 -6.26 -16.36 6.46
N ASN A 99 -5.64 -16.89 7.53
CA ASN A 99 -6.36 -17.27 8.75
C ASN A 99 -7.03 -16.07 9.42
N THR A 100 -6.30 -14.96 9.56
CA THR A 100 -6.85 -13.69 10.10
C THR A 100 -8.01 -13.17 9.24
N GLN A 101 -7.89 -13.28 7.91
CA GLN A 101 -8.96 -12.85 6.98
C GLN A 101 -10.20 -13.73 7.05
N LYS A 102 -10.08 -15.03 7.32
CA LYS A 102 -11.23 -15.91 7.55
C LYS A 102 -12.03 -15.46 8.77
N LEU A 103 -11.35 -15.04 9.84
CA LEU A 103 -12.00 -14.50 11.04
C LEU A 103 -12.75 -13.20 10.74
N ILE A 104 -12.17 -12.30 9.93
CA ILE A 104 -12.84 -11.06 9.51
C ILE A 104 -14.13 -11.34 8.72
N ARG A 105 -14.13 -12.40 7.89
CA ARG A 105 -15.25 -12.75 6.99
C ARG A 105 -16.34 -13.60 7.65
N ALA A 106 -16.07 -14.26 8.78
CA ALA A 106 -16.99 -15.20 9.41
C ALA A 106 -18.26 -14.55 10.02
N GLY A 107 -18.34 -13.21 10.08
CA GLY A 107 -19.53 -12.49 10.52
C GLY A 107 -19.64 -12.31 12.05
N ALA A 108 -20.48 -11.34 12.45
CA ALA A 108 -20.84 -10.87 13.80
C ALA A 108 -19.74 -10.79 14.89
N ILE A 109 -18.48 -10.67 14.50
CA ILE A 109 -17.44 -10.20 15.43
C ILE A 109 -17.76 -8.75 15.82
N GLY A 110 -17.96 -8.50 17.12
CA GLY A 110 -18.18 -7.15 17.64
C GLY A 110 -17.06 -6.19 17.21
N ASP A 111 -17.35 -4.88 17.17
CA ASP A 111 -16.45 -3.83 16.67
C ASP A 111 -15.01 -3.96 17.19
N ARG A 112 -14.88 -4.43 18.43
CA ARG A 112 -13.62 -4.71 19.08
C ARG A 112 -12.82 -5.83 18.42
N ALA A 113 -13.44 -7.01 18.27
CA ALA A 113 -12.78 -8.16 17.68
C ALA A 113 -12.37 -7.84 16.23
N LYS A 114 -13.22 -7.10 15.52
CA LYS A 114 -12.94 -6.57 14.18
C LYS A 114 -11.72 -5.64 14.16
N ASN A 115 -11.56 -4.74 15.13
CA ASN A 115 -10.39 -3.85 15.21
C ASN A 115 -9.07 -4.64 15.39
N ILE A 116 -9.03 -5.58 16.34
CA ILE A 116 -7.85 -6.43 16.59
C ILE A 116 -7.50 -7.24 15.33
N ALA A 117 -8.50 -7.88 14.71
CA ALA A 117 -8.30 -8.66 13.49
C ALA A 117 -7.81 -7.79 12.31
N ASN A 118 -8.37 -6.60 12.13
CA ASN A 118 -7.95 -5.67 11.07
C ASN A 118 -6.51 -5.21 11.27
N LYS A 119 -6.13 -4.80 12.48
CA LYS A 119 -4.75 -4.39 12.77
C LYS A 119 -3.77 -5.54 12.56
N THR A 120 -4.09 -6.74 13.05
CA THR A 120 -3.28 -7.95 12.84
C THR A 120 -3.11 -8.23 11.35
N GLY A 121 -4.20 -8.18 10.59
CA GLY A 121 -4.19 -8.34 9.14
C GLY A 121 -3.34 -7.29 8.42
N ASN A 122 -3.43 -6.02 8.83
CA ASN A 122 -2.64 -4.93 8.27
C ASN A 122 -1.14 -5.11 8.52
N LEU A 123 -0.75 -5.53 9.74
CA LEU A 123 0.64 -5.81 10.08
C LEU A 123 1.21 -6.96 9.24
N LEU A 124 0.46 -8.06 9.12
CA LEU A 124 0.84 -9.20 8.27
C LEU A 124 0.89 -8.83 6.79
N PHE A 125 0.01 -7.93 6.34
CA PHE A 125 0.03 -7.45 4.96
C PHE A 125 1.28 -6.59 4.68
N ALA A 126 1.57 -5.61 5.53
CA ALA A 126 2.77 -4.77 5.39
C ALA A 126 4.04 -5.63 5.38
N ALA A 127 4.11 -6.61 6.29
CA ALA A 127 5.18 -7.61 6.33
C ALA A 127 5.35 -8.38 5.00
N SER A 128 4.24 -8.81 4.41
CA SER A 128 4.24 -9.54 3.14
C SER A 128 4.78 -8.67 2.00
N GLN A 129 4.35 -7.40 1.93
CA GLN A 129 4.84 -6.45 0.92
C GLN A 129 6.33 -6.11 1.11
N GLU A 130 6.78 -5.94 2.36
CA GLU A 130 8.19 -5.70 2.67
C GLU A 130 9.07 -6.88 2.21
N ILE A 131 8.68 -8.12 2.51
CA ILE A 131 9.45 -9.31 2.10
C ILE A 131 9.43 -9.48 0.57
N GLN A 132 8.27 -9.28 -0.07
CA GLN A 132 8.16 -9.38 -1.53
C GLN A 132 9.02 -8.32 -2.24
N SER A 133 8.99 -7.07 -1.76
CA SER A 133 9.77 -5.96 -2.35
C SER A 133 11.26 -6.09 -2.08
N THR A 134 11.67 -6.48 -0.86
CA THR A 134 13.08 -6.61 -0.47
C THR A 134 13.77 -7.76 -1.18
N PHE A 135 13.07 -8.89 -1.38
CA PHE A 135 13.66 -10.14 -1.85
C PHE A 135 13.18 -10.57 -3.24
N GLY A 136 12.30 -9.80 -3.91
CA GLY A 136 11.82 -10.09 -5.26
C GLY A 136 10.98 -11.37 -5.39
N VAL A 137 10.36 -11.80 -4.29
CA VAL A 137 9.60 -13.05 -4.21
C VAL A 137 8.22 -12.85 -4.81
N LYS A 138 7.79 -13.75 -5.73
CA LYS A 138 6.43 -13.71 -6.28
C LYS A 138 5.43 -14.25 -5.25
N GLY A 139 4.46 -13.43 -4.86
CA GLY A 139 3.32 -13.87 -4.05
C GLY A 139 2.52 -14.97 -4.77
N HIS A 140 1.98 -15.92 -3.99
CA HIS A 140 1.07 -16.94 -4.50
C HIS A 140 -0.25 -16.29 -4.96
N ALA A 141 -0.30 -15.82 -6.20
CA ALA A 141 -1.56 -15.56 -6.88
C ALA A 141 -2.05 -16.89 -7.47
N ASN A 142 -3.21 -17.37 -7.01
CA ASN A 142 -3.93 -18.43 -7.72
C ASN A 142 -4.10 -17.99 -9.18
N LYS A 143 -3.57 -18.78 -10.09
CA LYS A 143 -3.41 -18.48 -11.52
C LYS A 143 -4.73 -18.75 -12.26
N PRO A 144 -5.34 -17.78 -12.97
CA PRO A 144 -6.31 -18.09 -14.03
C PRO A 144 -5.57 -18.31 -15.37
N GLU A 145 -6.14 -19.17 -16.20
CA GLU A 145 -5.64 -19.61 -17.51
C GLU A 145 -5.29 -18.46 -18.47
N ALA A 146 -4.23 -18.71 -19.26
CA ALA A 146 -3.68 -17.77 -20.22
C ALA A 146 -4.47 -17.78 -21.54
N VAL A 147 -4.93 -16.61 -21.98
CA VAL A 147 -5.30 -16.35 -23.37
C VAL A 147 -4.18 -15.54 -24.00
N SER A 148 -3.59 -16.07 -25.08
CA SER A 148 -2.48 -15.45 -25.82
C SER A 148 -2.91 -14.17 -26.55
N PRO A 149 -2.14 -13.07 -26.50
CA PRO A 149 -2.25 -11.98 -27.46
C PRO A 149 -1.25 -12.13 -28.61
N SER A 150 -1.68 -11.77 -29.82
CA SER A 150 -0.87 -11.65 -31.03
C SER A 150 -0.05 -10.34 -31.06
N PRO A 151 1.01 -10.25 -31.88
CA PRO A 151 2.11 -9.30 -31.69
C PRO A 151 1.84 -7.96 -32.38
N VAL A 152 2.09 -6.85 -31.67
CA VAL A 152 2.20 -5.52 -32.27
C VAL A 152 3.61 -5.00 -32.03
N GLN A 153 4.20 -4.50 -33.11
CA GLN A 153 5.59 -4.14 -33.31
C GLN A 153 6.13 -3.14 -32.28
N SER A 154 7.31 -3.45 -31.75
CA SER A 154 8.10 -2.62 -30.84
C SER A 154 8.88 -1.55 -31.61
N VAL A 155 8.55 -0.28 -31.36
CA VAL A 155 9.48 0.84 -31.61
C VAL A 155 10.15 1.17 -30.30
N GLU A 156 11.46 0.90 -30.21
CA GLU A 156 12.31 1.31 -29.08
C GLU A 156 12.26 2.83 -28.92
N ARG A 157 11.59 3.29 -27.85
CA ARG A 157 11.78 4.63 -27.29
C ARG A 157 12.57 4.49 -26.00
N LYS A 158 13.59 5.34 -25.84
CA LYS A 158 14.38 5.53 -24.60
C LYS A 158 13.45 5.48 -23.39
N ALA A 159 13.80 4.66 -22.39
CA ALA A 159 12.99 4.33 -21.22
C ALA A 159 12.45 5.57 -20.48
N GLN A 160 11.25 6.02 -20.87
CA GLN A 160 10.35 6.77 -20.01
C GLN A 160 9.75 5.77 -19.03
N GLY A 161 9.65 6.15 -17.75
CA GLY A 161 9.02 5.32 -16.72
C GLY A 161 7.58 4.92 -17.09
N PRO A 162 6.95 4.00 -16.34
CA PRO A 162 5.58 3.59 -16.61
C PRO A 162 4.60 4.78 -16.74
N VAL A 163 3.55 4.60 -17.53
CA VAL A 163 2.47 5.59 -17.68
C VAL A 163 1.24 5.14 -16.91
N MET A 164 0.79 5.94 -15.96
CA MET A 164 -0.52 5.79 -15.31
C MET A 164 -1.60 6.34 -16.23
N GLU A 165 -2.43 5.44 -16.78
CA GLU A 165 -3.53 5.79 -17.68
C GLU A 165 -4.82 5.95 -16.87
N LEU A 166 -5.41 7.14 -16.93
CA LEU A 166 -6.61 7.51 -16.18
C LEU A 166 -7.71 7.95 -17.16
N PRO A 167 -8.81 7.18 -17.30
CA PRO A 167 -9.92 7.59 -18.16
C PRO A 167 -10.57 8.89 -17.66
N SER A 168 -11.00 9.77 -18.57
CA SER A 168 -11.72 10.99 -18.21
C SER A 168 -13.01 10.68 -17.45
N ALA A 169 -13.69 9.58 -17.79
CA ALA A 169 -14.83 9.06 -17.04
C ALA A 169 -14.51 8.82 -15.55
N MET A 170 -13.30 8.38 -15.21
CA MET A 170 -12.85 8.25 -13.83
C MET A 170 -12.73 9.63 -13.16
N MET A 171 -12.25 10.64 -13.88
CA MET A 171 -12.13 12.00 -13.33
C MET A 171 -13.51 12.59 -13.03
N PHE A 172 -14.47 12.42 -13.94
CA PHE A 172 -15.86 12.83 -13.70
C PHE A 172 -16.50 12.06 -12.54
N GLY A 173 -16.24 10.74 -12.43
CA GLY A 173 -16.68 9.94 -11.30
C GLY A 173 -16.10 10.43 -9.97
N LEU A 174 -14.78 10.71 -9.93
CA LEU A 174 -14.11 11.29 -8.77
C LEU A 174 -14.73 12.64 -8.39
N ARG A 175 -15.08 13.50 -9.36
CA ARG A 175 -15.74 14.79 -9.08
C ARG A 175 -17.11 14.64 -8.40
N GLN A 176 -17.86 13.57 -8.71
CA GLN A 176 -19.12 13.29 -8.04
C GLN A 176 -18.88 12.71 -6.65
N SER A 177 -17.89 11.83 -6.52
CA SER A 177 -17.59 11.17 -5.25
C SER A 177 -16.91 12.08 -4.24
N LEU A 178 -16.13 13.08 -4.67
CA LEU A 178 -15.28 13.88 -3.79
C LEU A 178 -15.94 15.15 -3.22
N PHE A 179 -17.17 15.47 -3.60
CA PHE A 179 -17.85 16.72 -3.21
C PHE A 179 -19.28 16.43 -2.74
N PRO A 180 -19.90 17.27 -1.89
CA PRO A 180 -19.50 18.64 -1.51
C PRO A 180 -18.56 18.77 -0.31
N ALA A 181 -18.42 17.74 0.53
CA ALA A 181 -17.49 17.75 1.67
C ALA A 181 -16.12 17.20 1.26
N GLU A 182 -15.06 17.60 1.97
CA GLU A 182 -13.73 17.02 1.70
C GLU A 182 -13.74 15.50 1.89
N ARG A 183 -13.31 14.76 0.86
CA ARG A 183 -13.26 13.30 0.87
C ARG A 183 -11.89 12.79 0.47
N MET A 184 -11.61 11.54 0.84
CA MET A 184 -10.37 10.85 0.55
C MET A 184 -10.67 9.51 -0.12
N ILE A 185 -10.07 9.30 -1.28
CA ILE A 185 -10.19 8.08 -2.08
C ILE A 185 -8.78 7.53 -2.34
N VAL A 186 -8.67 6.21 -2.36
CA VAL A 186 -7.45 5.51 -2.76
C VAL A 186 -7.73 4.61 -3.97
N GLY A 187 -6.76 4.51 -4.86
CA GLY A 187 -6.86 3.76 -6.11
C GLY A 187 -5.91 2.58 -6.15
N ALA A 188 -6.45 1.44 -6.57
CA ALA A 188 -5.75 0.19 -6.79
C ALA A 188 -5.13 0.16 -8.19
N GLY A 189 -3.80 0.18 -8.27
CA GLY A 189 -3.07 0.09 -9.53
C GLY A 189 -2.64 -1.34 -9.85
N ARG A 190 -2.65 -1.69 -11.13
CA ARG A 190 -1.94 -2.85 -11.68
C ARG A 190 -0.91 -2.38 -12.69
N ARG A 191 0.33 -2.84 -12.52
CA ARG A 191 1.41 -2.57 -13.47
C ARG A 191 1.47 -3.68 -14.52
N SER A 192 1.47 -3.30 -15.80
CA SER A 192 1.61 -4.21 -16.93
C SER A 192 2.30 -3.52 -18.10
N ALA A 193 3.37 -4.12 -18.64
CA ALA A 193 4.05 -3.68 -19.88
C ALA A 193 4.31 -2.16 -19.99
N GLY A 194 4.82 -1.53 -18.92
CA GLY A 194 5.11 -0.09 -18.91
C GLY A 194 3.88 0.81 -18.68
N ARG A 195 2.74 0.23 -18.30
CA ARG A 195 1.53 0.96 -17.92
C ARG A 195 1.14 0.66 -16.49
N VAL A 196 0.45 1.60 -15.85
CA VAL A 196 -0.25 1.45 -14.58
C VAL A 196 -1.73 1.74 -14.82
N ALA A 197 -2.57 0.73 -14.71
CA ALA A 197 -4.01 0.89 -14.78
C ALA A 197 -4.57 1.02 -13.36
N VAL A 198 -5.38 2.05 -13.08
CA VAL A 198 -6.14 2.13 -11.83
C VAL A 198 -7.45 1.37 -12.01
N GLU A 199 -7.53 0.17 -11.43
CA GLU A 199 -8.61 -0.80 -11.66
C GLU A 199 -9.79 -0.63 -10.69
N ALA A 200 -9.54 -0.08 -9.49
CA ALA A 200 -10.58 0.14 -8.49
C ALA A 200 -10.29 1.40 -7.68
N LEU A 201 -11.35 2.04 -7.18
CA LEU A 201 -11.31 3.19 -6.29
C LEU A 201 -12.07 2.83 -5.00
N PHE A 202 -11.50 3.21 -3.87
CA PHE A 202 -12.08 2.99 -2.55
C PHE A 202 -12.25 4.33 -1.85
N ASP A 203 -13.48 4.69 -1.52
CA ASP A 203 -13.75 5.80 -0.62
C ASP A 203 -13.33 5.35 0.79
N VAL A 204 -12.30 6.01 1.31
CA VAL A 204 -11.75 5.74 2.64
C VAL A 204 -11.99 6.92 3.57
N THR A 205 -12.92 7.81 3.22
CA THR A 205 -13.23 9.00 4.02
C THR A 205 -13.67 8.60 5.42
N GLY A 206 -12.96 9.13 6.42
CA GLY A 206 -13.37 9.10 7.82
C GLY A 206 -13.97 10.44 8.23
N ILE A 207 -13.39 11.05 9.26
CA ILE A 207 -13.84 12.38 9.72
C ILE A 207 -13.45 13.41 8.66
N ALA A 208 -14.47 14.03 8.06
CA ALA A 208 -14.35 15.12 7.11
C ALA A 208 -14.75 16.45 7.76
N SER A 209 -14.03 17.52 7.43
CA SER A 209 -14.33 18.89 7.85
C SER A 209 -14.01 19.87 6.73
N PRO A 210 -14.45 21.14 6.81
CA PRO A 210 -14.05 22.16 5.84
C PRO A 210 -12.55 22.49 5.81
N GLY A 211 -11.76 22.00 6.78
CA GLY A 211 -10.32 22.28 6.90
C GLY A 211 -9.42 21.05 6.87
N GLY A 212 -9.96 19.89 6.44
CA GLY A 212 -9.21 18.65 6.37
C GLY A 212 -10.09 17.42 6.37
N VAL A 213 -9.61 16.38 5.68
CA VAL A 213 -10.14 15.02 5.70
C VAL A 213 -9.10 14.05 6.24
N LYS A 214 -9.54 13.08 7.03
CA LYS A 214 -8.72 11.93 7.42
C LYS A 214 -9.33 10.65 6.88
N ALA A 215 -8.48 9.70 6.50
CA ALA A 215 -8.95 8.36 6.19
C ALA A 215 -9.55 7.71 7.45
N ASP A 216 -10.65 6.98 7.28
CA ASP A 216 -11.07 5.99 8.27
C ASP A 216 -10.08 4.82 8.24
N PRO A 217 -9.42 4.49 9.37
CA PRO A 217 -8.43 3.41 9.40
C PRO A 217 -9.00 2.04 9.01
N GLY A 218 -10.27 1.79 9.30
CA GLY A 218 -10.95 0.54 8.96
C GLY A 218 -11.22 0.42 7.46
N LEU A 219 -11.74 1.48 6.84
CA LEU A 219 -11.98 1.52 5.39
C LEU A 219 -10.66 1.47 4.60
N LEU A 220 -9.64 2.21 5.05
CA LEU A 220 -8.32 2.15 4.43
C LEU A 220 -7.71 0.76 4.54
N GLY A 221 -7.78 0.12 5.71
CA GLY A 221 -7.32 -1.27 5.88
C GLY A 221 -8.04 -2.23 4.94
N GLN A 222 -9.36 -2.12 4.81
CA GLN A 222 -10.15 -2.94 3.89
C GLN A 222 -9.75 -2.72 2.42
N ALA A 223 -9.52 -1.47 2.01
CA ALA A 223 -9.06 -1.14 0.66
C ALA A 223 -7.69 -1.78 0.37
N LEU A 224 -6.73 -1.67 1.30
CA LEU A 224 -5.40 -2.27 1.16
C LEU A 224 -5.46 -3.81 1.10
N ILE A 225 -6.32 -4.42 1.91
CA ILE A 225 -6.58 -5.87 1.86
C ILE A 225 -7.17 -6.27 0.50
N ALA A 226 -8.14 -5.53 -0.02
CA ALA A 226 -8.75 -5.78 -1.32
C ALA A 226 -7.73 -5.63 -2.46
N MET A 227 -6.84 -4.64 -2.37
CA MET A 227 -5.74 -4.46 -3.32
C MET A 227 -4.83 -5.69 -3.35
N SER A 228 -4.40 -6.14 -2.17
CA SER A 228 -3.61 -7.36 -2.00
C SER A 228 -4.26 -8.59 -2.65
N GLN A 229 -5.55 -8.82 -2.34
CA GLN A 229 -6.29 -9.98 -2.80
C GLN A 229 -6.49 -10.00 -4.32
N SER A 230 -6.53 -8.83 -4.95
CA SER A 230 -6.65 -8.69 -6.40
C SER A 230 -5.30 -8.61 -7.13
N GLY A 231 -4.18 -8.65 -6.40
CA GLY A 231 -2.84 -8.48 -6.98
C GLY A 231 -2.61 -7.07 -7.54
N THR A 232 -3.26 -6.07 -6.93
CA THR A 232 -3.07 -4.65 -7.21
C THR A 232 -2.36 -3.98 -6.04
N TYR A 233 -1.90 -2.74 -6.21
CA TYR A 233 -1.18 -1.99 -5.19
C TYR A 233 -1.77 -0.59 -4.99
N PHE A 234 -1.45 0.05 -3.86
CA PHE A 234 -1.86 1.42 -3.60
C PHE A 234 -1.11 2.39 -4.53
N ALA A 235 -1.77 2.79 -5.62
CA ALA A 235 -1.14 3.50 -6.72
C ALA A 235 -1.57 4.97 -6.82
N LEU A 236 -2.79 5.28 -6.38
CA LEU A 236 -3.36 6.63 -6.44
C LEU A 236 -3.91 7.01 -5.06
N TRP A 237 -3.52 8.16 -4.53
CA TRP A 237 -4.19 8.79 -3.40
C TRP A 237 -4.80 10.10 -3.87
N ILE A 238 -6.09 10.30 -3.69
CA ILE A 238 -6.76 11.55 -4.06
C ILE A 238 -7.63 12.06 -2.93
N HIS A 239 -7.58 13.35 -2.68
CA HIS A 239 -8.54 14.04 -1.84
C HIS A 239 -9.00 15.34 -2.48
N SER A 240 -10.03 15.94 -1.90
CA SER A 240 -10.58 17.21 -2.35
C SER A 240 -10.28 18.35 -1.41
N HIS A 241 -10.11 19.55 -1.95
CA HIS A 241 -10.13 20.81 -1.22
C HIS A 241 -11.42 21.60 -1.54
N PRO A 242 -11.98 22.38 -0.59
CA PRO A 242 -13.17 23.22 -0.80
C PRO A 242 -12.87 24.48 -1.62
N GLY A 243 -11.58 24.79 -1.85
CA GLY A 243 -11.15 25.96 -2.61
C GLY A 243 -11.58 25.93 -4.08
N SER A 244 -11.19 26.96 -4.81
CA SER A 244 -11.45 27.08 -6.25
C SER A 244 -10.23 27.62 -7.00
N GLY A 245 -10.14 27.28 -8.28
CA GLY A 245 -9.07 27.64 -9.18
C GLY A 245 -7.87 26.70 -9.14
N PRO A 246 -6.95 26.81 -10.11
CA PRO A 246 -5.78 25.94 -10.20
C PRO A 246 -4.84 26.10 -8.99
N GLY A 247 -4.80 27.29 -8.38
CA GLY A 247 -3.99 27.55 -7.19
C GLY A 247 -4.42 26.76 -5.96
N ALA A 248 -5.72 26.47 -5.81
CA ALA A 248 -6.25 25.73 -4.67
C ALA A 248 -5.93 24.21 -4.72
N THR A 249 -5.38 23.73 -5.84
CA THR A 249 -4.96 22.32 -6.00
C THR A 249 -3.56 22.03 -5.42
N HIS A 250 -2.86 23.03 -4.90
CA HIS A 250 -1.53 22.82 -4.33
C HIS A 250 -1.59 22.00 -3.04
N PRO A 251 -0.67 21.05 -2.84
CA PRO A 251 -0.58 20.32 -1.59
C PRO A 251 -0.16 21.25 -0.46
N SER A 252 -0.86 21.13 0.67
CA SER A 252 -0.47 21.73 1.93
C SER A 252 0.73 20.99 2.55
N THR A 253 1.34 21.57 3.59
CA THR A 253 2.39 20.90 4.38
C THR A 253 1.91 19.58 5.00
N ILE A 254 0.61 19.47 5.32
CA ILE A 254 0.02 18.23 5.83
C ILE A 254 -0.02 17.17 4.74
N ASP A 255 -0.43 17.55 3.53
CA ASP A 255 -0.49 16.63 2.38
C ASP A 255 0.90 16.09 2.02
N LEU A 256 1.91 16.97 1.98
CA LEU A 256 3.30 16.60 1.71
C LEU A 256 3.82 15.60 2.75
N ARG A 257 3.54 15.82 4.04
CA ARG A 257 3.92 14.88 5.11
C ARG A 257 3.21 13.55 4.96
N GLN A 258 1.91 13.58 4.68
CA GLN A 258 1.10 12.37 4.51
C GLN A 258 1.58 11.54 3.31
N HIS A 259 1.89 12.17 2.19
CA HIS A 259 2.50 11.49 1.04
C HIS A 259 3.84 10.86 1.41
N ALA A 260 4.72 11.58 2.11
CA ALA A 260 5.99 11.01 2.57
C ALA A 260 5.78 9.81 3.51
N ASP A 261 4.76 9.83 4.36
CA ASP A 261 4.41 8.70 5.22
C ASP A 261 3.85 7.50 4.43
N TRP A 262 3.10 7.76 3.35
CA TRP A 262 2.67 6.71 2.42
C TRP A 262 3.84 6.04 1.70
N LEU A 263 4.81 6.83 1.22
CA LEU A 263 5.98 6.29 0.52
C LEU A 263 6.84 5.37 1.38
N LYS A 264 6.80 5.49 2.72
CA LYS A 264 7.56 4.61 3.62
C LYS A 264 7.04 3.16 3.62
N ASN A 265 5.75 2.98 3.39
CA ASN A 265 5.07 1.70 3.67
C ASN A 265 4.38 1.09 2.44
N TYR A 266 4.24 1.85 1.34
CA TYR A 266 3.47 1.43 0.18
C TYR A 266 4.31 1.50 -1.11
N SER A 267 3.82 2.19 -2.14
CA SER A 267 4.43 2.18 -3.47
C SER A 267 5.35 3.39 -3.67
N THR A 268 6.56 3.15 -4.17
CA THR A 268 7.46 4.21 -4.66
C THR A 268 6.88 4.92 -5.88
N ASP A 269 5.93 4.30 -6.58
CA ASP A 269 5.26 4.80 -7.78
C ASP A 269 3.90 5.48 -7.44
N LEU A 270 3.64 5.78 -6.16
CA LEU A 270 2.39 6.41 -5.71
C LEU A 270 2.24 7.81 -6.32
N VAL A 271 1.11 8.01 -7.01
CA VAL A 271 0.67 9.32 -7.48
C VAL A 271 -0.35 9.88 -6.50
N SER A 272 -0.15 11.11 -6.07
CA SER A 272 -1.13 11.87 -5.29
C SER A 272 -1.92 12.80 -6.20
N ALA A 273 -3.15 13.12 -5.82
CA ALA A 273 -3.95 14.09 -6.53
C ALA A 273 -4.82 14.93 -5.60
N ILE A 274 -5.10 16.17 -6.02
CA ILE A 274 -6.00 17.09 -5.33
C ILE A 274 -7.01 17.63 -6.33
N MET A 275 -8.30 17.43 -6.06
CA MET A 275 -9.39 18.03 -6.82
C MET A 275 -10.02 19.19 -6.05
N VAL A 276 -10.40 20.26 -6.73
CA VAL A 276 -11.10 21.41 -6.11
C VAL A 276 -12.52 21.57 -6.64
N ALA A 277 -13.35 22.30 -5.91
CA ALA A 277 -14.80 22.36 -6.12
C ALA A 277 -15.20 22.79 -7.54
N ASP A 278 -14.43 23.70 -8.14
CA ASP A 278 -14.64 24.24 -9.48
C ASP A 278 -13.93 23.43 -10.59
N ARG A 279 -13.60 22.17 -10.29
CA ARG A 279 -13.18 21.12 -11.25
C ARG A 279 -11.73 21.20 -11.73
N TYR A 280 -10.86 21.94 -11.05
CA TYR A 280 -9.43 21.76 -11.26
C TYR A 280 -8.92 20.52 -10.52
N LEU A 281 -7.94 19.86 -11.11
CA LEU A 281 -7.30 18.65 -10.58
C LEU A 281 -5.79 18.78 -10.79
N ARG A 282 -5.00 18.51 -9.75
CA ARG A 282 -3.54 18.41 -9.85
C ARG A 282 -3.11 16.99 -9.52
N PHE A 283 -2.20 16.43 -10.32
CA PHE A 283 -1.41 15.26 -9.93
C PHE A 283 -0.04 15.69 -9.43
N TRP A 284 0.49 15.00 -8.43
CA TRP A 284 1.79 15.30 -7.83
C TRP A 284 2.37 14.07 -7.13
N GLY A 285 3.64 14.14 -6.74
CA GLY A 285 4.31 13.09 -5.96
C GLY A 285 5.71 12.82 -6.47
N THR A 286 6.55 12.23 -5.64
CA THR A 286 7.99 12.06 -5.93
C THR A 286 8.24 11.30 -7.24
N ALA A 287 7.44 10.27 -7.55
CA ALA A 287 7.57 9.52 -8.79
C ALA A 287 7.27 10.38 -10.03
N LEU A 288 6.30 11.29 -9.93
CA LEU A 288 5.91 12.18 -11.02
C LEU A 288 6.96 13.28 -11.20
N ASP A 289 7.41 13.89 -10.11
CA ASP A 289 8.41 14.96 -10.10
C ASP A 289 9.78 14.50 -10.63
N THR A 290 10.14 13.23 -10.39
CA THR A 290 11.39 12.62 -10.89
C THR A 290 11.27 12.01 -12.29
N GLY A 291 10.06 11.97 -12.88
CA GLY A 291 9.81 11.30 -14.16
C GLY A 291 9.89 9.77 -14.10
N THR A 292 9.82 9.19 -12.91
CA THR A 292 9.76 7.73 -12.69
C THR A 292 8.40 7.17 -13.10
N ILE A 293 7.35 7.98 -13.04
CA ILE A 293 6.02 7.70 -13.61
C ILE A 293 5.53 8.92 -14.38
N ALA A 294 4.74 8.70 -15.42
CA ALA A 294 3.98 9.75 -16.10
C ALA A 294 2.48 9.53 -15.91
N VAL A 295 1.68 10.61 -15.92
CA VAL A 295 0.22 10.51 -15.91
C VAL A 295 -0.31 10.86 -17.30
N SER A 296 -1.20 10.02 -17.83
CA SER A 296 -1.91 10.27 -19.08
C SER A 296 -3.41 10.14 -18.84
N ILE A 297 -4.15 11.18 -19.21
CA ILE A 297 -5.62 11.17 -19.15
C ILE A 297 -6.14 10.81 -20.55
N THR A 298 -7.02 9.81 -20.62
CA THR A 298 -7.59 9.33 -21.88
C THR A 298 -9.08 9.67 -21.99
N GLY A 299 -9.53 10.11 -23.17
CA GLY A 299 -10.90 10.55 -23.41
C GLY A 299 -11.07 12.07 -23.39
N ASP A 300 -12.29 12.52 -23.63
CA ASP A 300 -12.63 13.95 -23.79
C ASP A 300 -13.08 14.60 -22.47
N GLY A 301 -13.26 15.92 -22.49
CA GLY A 301 -13.81 16.70 -21.38
C GLY A 301 -12.81 16.98 -20.25
N VAL A 302 -11.51 16.73 -20.46
CA VAL A 302 -10.44 17.12 -19.53
C VAL A 302 -9.36 17.87 -20.29
N VAL A 303 -9.14 19.13 -19.92
CA VAL A 303 -8.14 19.99 -20.55
C VAL A 303 -6.92 20.17 -19.65
N SER A 304 -5.73 20.13 -20.25
CA SER A 304 -4.49 20.46 -19.55
C SER A 304 -4.41 21.98 -19.38
N VAL A 305 -4.28 22.43 -18.13
CA VAL A 305 -4.14 23.84 -17.76
C VAL A 305 -2.65 24.19 -17.59
N SER A 306 -1.88 23.28 -16.99
CA SER A 306 -0.43 23.42 -16.83
C SER A 306 0.22 22.04 -16.93
N ALA A 307 0.91 21.76 -18.03
CA ALA A 307 1.61 20.51 -18.23
C ALA A 307 2.78 20.33 -17.24
N ARG A 308 3.47 21.43 -16.88
CA ARG A 308 4.60 21.44 -15.95
C ARG A 308 4.18 21.07 -14.53
N GLU A 309 3.00 21.51 -14.12
CA GLU A 309 2.47 21.29 -12.77
C GLU A 309 1.43 20.17 -12.72
N HIS A 310 1.21 19.49 -13.84
CA HIS A 310 0.21 18.44 -14.00
C HIS A 310 -1.20 18.86 -13.53
N ILE A 311 -1.60 20.10 -13.90
CA ILE A 311 -2.92 20.66 -13.60
C ILE A 311 -3.84 20.47 -14.80
N TYR A 312 -5.04 19.98 -14.52
CA TYR A 312 -6.11 19.74 -15.47
C TYR A 312 -7.41 20.40 -15.00
N LYS A 313 -8.36 20.57 -15.90
CA LYS A 313 -9.72 21.02 -15.60
C LYS A 313 -10.74 20.14 -16.30
N LEU A 314 -11.79 19.73 -15.59
CA LEU A 314 -12.91 19.02 -16.21
C LEU A 314 -13.87 20.03 -16.85
N GLU A 315 -14.08 19.88 -18.14
CA GLU A 315 -15.05 20.65 -18.93
C GLU A 315 -16.44 20.00 -18.80
N VAL A 316 -17.48 20.83 -18.76
CA VAL A 316 -18.89 20.41 -18.69
C VAL A 316 -19.63 21.18 -19.77
#